data_AF-A0A1C5N6N1-F1
#
_entry.id   AF-A0A1C5N6N1-F1
#
_cell.length_a   1.000
_cell.length_b   1.000
_cell.length_c   1.000
_cell.angle_alpha   90.00
_cell.angle_beta   90.00
_cell.angle_gamma   90.00
#
_symmetry.space_group_name_H-M   'P 1'
#
loop_
_entity.id
_entity.type
_entity.pdbx_description
1 polymer ?
#
loop_
_entity_poly.entity_id
_entity_poly.type
_entity_poly.pdbx_seq_one_letter_code
_entity_poly.pdbx_strand_id
1 'polypeptide(L)'
;MYIYPDNLKSKASMWLWELKDLAVTGIIVLVSVFAFAYAKLWFPMVIAGVYAFLTIQVEDTTILKFIRYACAYFLVEQQHYEWRYTANETEE
;
A
#
# COMPACT_ATOMS: atom_id res chain seq x y z
N MET A 1 29.58 -14.37 -17.15
CA MET A 1 28.67 -13.87 -16.11
C MET A 1 27.70 -12.91 -16.77
N TYR A 2 26.43 -13.28 -16.87
CA TYR A 2 25.40 -12.47 -17.54
C TYR A 2 24.70 -11.65 -16.45
N ILE A 3 24.97 -10.34 -16.40
CA ILE A 3 24.18 -9.40 -15.59
C ILE A 3 22.83 -9.30 -16.29
N TYR A 4 21.84 -9.99 -15.75
CA TYR A 4 20.47 -9.74 -16.14
C TYR A 4 20.04 -8.44 -15.45
N PRO A 5 19.43 -7.49 -16.16
CA PRO A 5 18.88 -6.31 -15.51
C PRO A 5 17.63 -6.72 -14.72
N ASP A 6 17.84 -7.16 -13.48
CA ASP A 6 16.79 -7.61 -12.54
C ASP A 6 15.76 -6.53 -12.20
N ASN A 7 15.92 -5.30 -12.71
CA ASN A 7 15.09 -4.13 -12.40
C ASN A 7 14.36 -3.50 -13.60
N LEU A 8 14.23 -4.18 -14.76
CA LEU A 8 13.52 -3.65 -15.95
C LEU A 8 12.04 -3.25 -15.73
N LYS A 9 11.46 -3.57 -14.57
CA LYS A 9 10.08 -3.22 -14.17
C LYS A 9 10.00 -2.50 -12.83
N SER A 10 11.11 -1.96 -12.32
CA SER A 10 11.07 -1.17 -11.09
C SER A 10 10.09 -0.01 -11.30
N LYS A 11 8.96 -0.09 -10.61
CA LYS A 11 7.92 0.92 -10.66
C LYS A 11 8.53 2.20 -10.14
N ALA A 12 8.37 3.30 -10.88
CA ALA A 12 8.85 4.59 -10.45
C ALA A 12 8.09 5.03 -9.17
N SER A 13 8.68 4.70 -8.03
CA SER A 13 8.26 5.12 -6.71
C SER A 13 9.09 6.34 -6.32
N MET A 14 8.42 7.43 -5.96
CA MET A 14 9.06 8.64 -5.45
C MET A 14 8.67 8.78 -3.99
N TRP A 15 9.68 8.78 -3.12
CA TRP A 15 9.55 8.91 -1.66
C TRP A 15 8.87 7.72 -0.98
N LEU A 16 7.55 7.57 -1.11
CA LEU A 16 6.75 6.44 -0.60
C LEU A 16 5.52 6.15 -1.49
N TRP A 17 5.39 6.81 -2.65
CA TRP A 17 4.24 6.65 -3.55
C TRP A 17 4.69 6.30 -4.96
N GLU A 18 3.90 5.46 -5.64
CA GLU A 18 3.96 5.38 -7.09
C GLU A 18 3.57 6.73 -7.70
N LEU A 19 4.23 7.11 -8.80
CA LEU A 19 3.93 8.37 -9.53
C LEU A 19 2.43 8.55 -9.83
N LYS A 20 1.73 7.44 -10.09
CA LYS A 20 0.28 7.42 -10.35
C LYS A 20 -0.53 7.78 -9.11
N ASP A 21 -0.17 7.24 -7.95
CA ASP A 21 -0.86 7.49 -6.68
C ASP A 21 -0.65 8.94 -6.22
N LEU A 22 0.54 9.50 -6.50
CA LEU A 22 0.83 10.93 -6.30
C LEU A 22 -0.03 11.84 -7.16
N ALA A 23 -0.18 11.53 -8.44
CA ALA A 23 -1.03 12.30 -9.34
C ALA A 23 -2.50 12.29 -8.89
N VAL A 24 -3.03 11.10 -8.55
CA VAL A 24 -4.43 10.97 -8.10
C VAL A 24 -4.66 11.70 -6.78
N THR A 25 -3.76 11.54 -5.82
CA THR A 25 -3.92 12.21 -4.53
C THR A 25 -3.80 13.73 -4.66
N GLY A 26 -2.90 14.22 -5.52
CA GLY A 26 -2.82 15.65 -5.85
C GLY A 26 -4.13 16.21 -6.40
N ILE A 27 -4.80 15.50 -7.31
CA ILE A 27 -6.11 15.90 -7.85
C ILE A 27 -7.16 15.95 -6.75
N ILE A 28 -7.22 14.94 -5.88
CA ILE A 28 -8.21 14.88 -4.79
C ILE A 28 -8.00 16.03 -3.79
N VAL A 29 -6.75 16.32 -3.44
CA VAL A 29 -6.41 17.45 -2.56
C VAL A 29 -6.82 18.77 -3.21
N LEU A 30 -6.55 18.97 -4.50
CA LEU A 30 -6.97 20.17 -5.23
C LEU A 30 -8.49 20.34 -5.22
N VAL A 31 -9.23 19.27 -5.53
CA VAL A 31 -10.71 19.28 -5.50
C VAL A 31 -11.22 19.59 -4.09
N SER A 32 -10.59 19.02 -3.06
CA SER A 32 -10.95 19.27 -1.66
C SER A 32 -10.74 20.74 -1.28
N VAL A 33 -9.60 21.33 -1.64
CA VAL A 33 -9.31 22.75 -1.39
C VAL A 33 -10.32 23.64 -2.12
N PHE A 34 -10.68 23.29 -3.35
CA PHE A 34 -11.69 24.01 -4.12
C PHE A 34 -13.08 23.93 -3.46
N ALA A 35 -13.50 22.73 -3.06
CA ALA A 35 -14.76 22.52 -2.35
C ALA A 35 -14.81 23.28 -1.01
N PHE A 36 -13.69 23.34 -0.29
CA PHE A 36 -13.58 24.12 0.93
C PHE A 36 -13.66 25.63 0.65
N ALA A 37 -12.99 26.12 -0.39
CA ALA A 37 -12.95 27.54 -0.74
C ALA A 37 -14.33 28.09 -1.17
N TYR A 38 -15.08 27.34 -1.98
CA TYR A 38 -16.38 27.79 -2.51
C TYR A 38 -17.58 27.40 -1.65
N ALA A 39 -17.60 26.17 -1.14
CA ALA A 39 -18.76 25.62 -0.44
C ALA A 39 -18.58 25.57 1.08
N LYS A 40 -17.39 25.94 1.61
CA LYS A 40 -17.05 25.85 3.04
C LYS A 40 -17.24 24.43 3.63
N LEU A 41 -17.25 23.43 2.75
CA LEU A 41 -17.42 22.03 3.10
C LEU A 41 -16.08 21.49 3.60
N TRP A 42 -16.04 21.06 4.85
CA TRP A 42 -14.84 20.55 5.50
C TRP A 42 -14.66 19.03 5.31
N PHE A 43 -15.75 18.30 5.03
CA PHE A 43 -15.70 16.84 4.84
C PHE A 43 -14.78 16.38 3.69
N PRO A 44 -14.64 17.09 2.54
CA PRO A 44 -13.74 16.67 1.47
C PRO A 44 -12.28 16.64 1.93
N MET A 45 -11.91 17.50 2.89
CA MET A 45 -10.57 17.57 3.47
C MET A 45 -10.22 16.30 4.23
N VAL A 46 -11.19 15.77 4.98
CA VAL A 46 -11.04 14.52 5.72
C VAL A 46 -10.90 13.35 4.76
N ILE A 47 -11.73 13.31 3.70
CA ILE A 47 -11.66 12.26 2.68
C ILE A 47 -10.30 12.30 1.97
N ALA A 48 -9.82 13.48 1.61
CA ALA A 48 -8.51 13.65 0.97
C ALA A 48 -7.36 13.18 1.89
N GLY A 49 -7.43 13.50 3.18
CA GLY A 49 -6.44 13.05 4.17
C GLY A 49 -6.45 11.53 4.37
N VAL A 50 -7.63 10.92 4.51
CA VAL A 50 -7.78 9.46 4.63
C VAL A 50 -7.28 8.77 3.35
N TYR A 51 -7.63 9.29 2.18
CA TYR A 51 -7.18 8.74 0.91
C TYR A 51 -5.66 8.82 0.78
N ALA A 52 -5.06 9.98 1.09
CA ALA A 52 -3.61 10.13 1.08
C ALA A 52 -2.92 9.16 2.04
N PHE A 53 -3.47 8.96 3.23
CA PHE A 53 -2.91 7.99 4.16
C PHE A 53 -2.99 6.56 3.60
N LEU A 54 -4.13 6.18 3.02
CA LEU A 54 -4.36 4.83 2.53
C LEU A 54 -3.51 4.46 1.30
N THR A 55 -3.10 5.46 0.51
CA THR A 55 -2.26 5.29 -0.68
C THR A 55 -0.76 5.27 -0.38
N ILE A 56 -0.33 5.61 0.84
CA ILE A 56 1.08 5.44 1.26
C ILE A 56 1.51 3.99 1.07
N GLN A 57 2.66 3.83 0.41
CA GLN A 57 3.30 2.54 0.20
C GLN A 57 4.47 2.43 1.16
N VAL A 58 4.47 1.37 1.97
CA VAL A 58 5.58 1.00 2.85
C VAL A 58 6.15 -0.29 2.28
N GLU A 59 7.44 -0.33 1.98
CA GLU A 59 8.12 -1.52 1.46
C GLU A 59 7.46 -2.07 0.17
N ASP A 60 7.15 -1.20 -0.79
CA ASP A 60 6.44 -1.51 -2.06
C ASP A 60 5.01 -2.08 -1.91
N THR A 61 4.47 -2.07 -0.68
CA THR A 61 3.10 -2.48 -0.39
C THR A 61 2.25 -1.27 -0.01
N THR A 62 1.20 -1.01 -0.79
CA THR A 62 0.19 0.01 -0.45
C THR A 62 -0.53 -0.39 0.85
N ILE A 63 -0.72 0.54 1.79
CA ILE A 63 -1.47 0.28 3.03
C ILE A 63 -2.88 -0.27 2.73
N LEU A 64 -3.53 0.21 1.66
CA LEU A 64 -4.80 -0.36 1.17
C LEU A 64 -4.70 -1.87 0.90
N LYS A 65 -3.62 -2.31 0.22
CA LYS A 65 -3.37 -3.73 -0.03
C LYS A 65 -3.08 -4.48 1.26
N PHE A 66 -2.30 -3.90 2.16
CA PHE A 66 -2.02 -4.47 3.48
C PHE A 66 -3.32 -4.73 4.26
N ILE A 67 -4.18 -3.72 4.38
CA ILE A 67 -5.48 -3.85 5.06
C ILE A 67 -6.35 -4.89 4.36
N ARG A 68 -6.39 -4.91 3.02
CA ARG A 68 -7.15 -5.90 2.26
C ARG A 68 -6.65 -7.32 2.50
N TYR A 69 -5.34 -7.54 2.49
CA TYR A 69 -4.74 -8.84 2.79
C TYR A 69 -4.98 -9.23 4.25
N ALA A 70 -4.82 -8.30 5.19
CA ALA A 70 -5.12 -8.53 6.59
C ALA A 70 -6.60 -8.91 6.78
N CYS A 71 -7.54 -8.16 6.19
CA CYS A 71 -8.97 -8.51 6.24
C CYS A 71 -9.25 -9.87 5.60
N ALA A 72 -8.66 -10.20 4.46
CA ALA A 72 -8.81 -11.52 3.84
C ALA A 72 -8.27 -12.63 4.76
N TYR A 73 -7.11 -12.42 5.34
CA TYR A 73 -6.48 -13.36 6.26
C TYR A 73 -7.27 -13.54 7.56
N PHE A 74 -7.80 -12.46 8.15
CA PHE A 74 -8.53 -12.52 9.42
C PHE A 74 -9.99 -12.97 9.27
N LEU A 75 -10.64 -12.68 8.12
CA LEU A 75 -12.07 -12.91 7.93
C LEU A 75 -12.41 -14.04 6.95
N VAL A 76 -11.49 -14.40 6.04
CA VAL A 76 -11.81 -15.29 4.90
C VAL A 76 -11.00 -16.60 4.93
N GLU A 77 -9.71 -16.56 5.28
CA GLU A 77 -8.85 -17.76 5.24
C GLU A 77 -8.66 -18.41 6.61
N GLN A 78 -8.94 -19.72 6.67
CA GLN A 78 -8.62 -20.55 7.82
C GLN A 78 -7.13 -20.88 7.79
N GLN A 79 -6.38 -20.44 8.81
CA GLN A 79 -4.96 -20.72 8.96
C GLN A 79 -4.72 -22.21 9.25
N HIS A 80 -4.13 -22.95 8.31
CA HIS A 80 -3.66 -24.31 8.51
C HIS A 80 -2.17 -24.30 8.83
N TYR A 81 -1.83 -24.66 10.07
CA TYR A 81 -0.45 -24.83 10.49
C TYR A 81 -0.10 -26.31 10.43
N GLU A 82 0.78 -26.68 9.51
CA GLU A 82 1.38 -28.01 9.48
C GLU A 82 2.72 -27.97 10.21
N TRP A 83 2.89 -28.86 11.18
CA TRP A 83 4.17 -29.05 11.86
C TRP A 83 5.15 -29.69 10.88
N ARG A 84 6.14 -28.93 10.40
CA ARG A 84 7.27 -29.51 9.66
C ARG A 84 8.31 -29.96 10.70
N TYR A 85 8.51 -31.26 10.82
CA TYR A 85 9.68 -31.81 11.51
C TYR A 85 10.92 -31.46 10.67
N THR A 86 11.67 -30.44 11.08
CA THR A 86 13.04 -30.24 10.63
C THR A 86 13.91 -31.33 11.25
N ALA A 87 14.21 -32.37 10.47
CA ALA A 87 15.07 -33.50 10.87
C ALA A 87 16.56 -33.13 11.01
N ASN A 88 16.88 -31.88 11.35
CA ASN A 88 18.24 -31.37 11.49
C ASN A 88 18.55 -30.95 12.93
N GLU A 89 18.02 -31.68 13.93
CA GLU A 89 18.39 -31.53 15.35
C GLU A 89 18.96 -32.85 15.93
N THR A 90 19.51 -33.73 15.09
CA THR A 90 20.04 -35.04 15.54
C THR A 90 21.48 -35.35 15.12
N GLU A 91 22.27 -34.38 14.66
CA GLU A 91 23.72 -34.57 14.47
C GLU A 91 24.52 -33.31 14.86
N GLU A 92 24.54 -32.98 16.16
CA GLU A 92 25.70 -32.35 16.81
C GLU A 92 26.14 -33.19 18.02
#